data_AF-A0A6F8SRN9-F1
#
_entry.id   AF-A0A6F8SRN9-F1
#
_cell.length_a   1.000
_cell.length_b   1.000
_cell.length_c   1.000
_cell.angle_alpha   90.00
_cell.angle_beta   90.00
_cell.angle_gamma   90.00
#
_symmetry.space_group_name_H-M   'P 1'
#
loop_
_entity.id
_entity.type
_entity.pdbx_description
1 polymer ?
#
loop_
_entity_poly.entity_id
_entity_poly.type
_entity_poly.pdbx_seq_one_letter_code
_entity_poly.pdbx_strand_id
1 'polypeptide(L)'
;MPAYSHSQRLNVLGFLSRQSKLIYHSTIATITTEVVIDAFDRLVAQKPPDAFAIVVLDNASIHRSAHFQRKRLDWLNQRVHVVYLSPYSPELNLIEILWRKVKYEWLPLTAYESFSSLKDHVHKVLSGYGSEYRITFL
;
A
#
# COMPACT_ATOMS: atom_id res chain seq x y z
N MET A 1 -29.63 6.04 23.63
CA MET A 1 -29.39 5.94 22.17
C MET A 1 -28.06 5.23 21.98
N PRO A 2 -27.98 4.10 21.28
CA PRO A 2 -26.69 3.48 21.03
C PRO A 2 -25.92 4.36 20.03
N ALA A 3 -24.67 4.66 20.34
CA ALA A 3 -23.75 5.34 19.46
C ALA A 3 -23.58 4.52 18.16
N TYR A 4 -23.54 5.20 17.02
CA TYR A 4 -23.21 4.61 15.72
C TYR A 4 -21.97 3.71 15.86
N SER A 5 -22.12 2.41 15.60
CA SER A 5 -20.97 1.51 15.53
C SER A 5 -20.01 2.03 14.46
N HIS A 6 -18.74 2.24 14.80
CA HIS A 6 -17.71 2.56 13.81
C HIS A 6 -17.82 1.59 12.63
N SER A 7 -18.09 2.10 11.43
CA SER A 7 -18.11 1.27 10.22
C SER A 7 -16.76 0.58 10.09
N GLN A 8 -16.76 -0.74 9.97
CA GLN A 8 -15.53 -1.52 9.77
C GLN A 8 -14.79 -0.97 8.55
N ARG A 9 -13.47 -0.76 8.69
CA ARG A 9 -12.61 -0.19 7.65
C ARG A 9 -11.57 -1.22 7.25
N LEU A 10 -11.41 -1.40 5.95
CA LEU A 10 -10.30 -2.15 5.37
C LEU A 10 -9.18 -1.16 5.04
N ASN A 11 -8.03 -1.35 5.64
CA ASN A 11 -6.82 -0.62 5.31
C ASN A 11 -5.94 -1.50 4.43
N VAL A 12 -5.42 -0.94 3.34
CA VAL A 12 -4.49 -1.62 2.42
C VAL A 12 -3.22 -0.79 2.33
N LEU A 13 -2.10 -1.43 2.57
CA LEU A 13 -0.76 -0.93 2.30
C LEU A 13 -0.22 -1.64 1.07
N GLY A 14 0.53 -0.95 0.24
CA GLY A 14 1.16 -1.60 -0.91
C GLY A 14 2.42 -0.90 -1.39
N PHE A 15 3.21 -1.68 -2.13
CA PHE A 15 4.35 -1.24 -2.92
C PHE A 15 4.06 -1.57 -4.36
N LEU A 16 4.05 -0.56 -5.22
CA LEU A 16 3.78 -0.70 -6.64
C LEU A 16 5.03 -0.29 -7.44
N SER A 17 5.49 -1.19 -8.30
CA SER A 17 6.59 -0.90 -9.24
C SER A 17 6.05 -0.39 -10.59
N ARG A 18 6.92 0.27 -11.36
CA ARG A 18 6.61 0.69 -12.74
C ARG A 18 6.38 -0.50 -13.68
N GLN A 19 6.87 -1.69 -13.33
CA GLN A 19 6.65 -2.94 -14.05
C GLN A 19 5.34 -3.65 -13.63
N SER A 20 4.42 -2.92 -13.00
CA SER A 20 3.12 -3.43 -12.54
C SER A 20 3.20 -4.59 -11.53
N LYS A 21 4.35 -4.79 -10.87
CA LYS A 21 4.44 -5.68 -9.70
C LYS A 21 3.88 -4.95 -8.48
N LEU A 22 2.84 -5.53 -7.87
CA LEU A 22 2.23 -5.08 -6.62
C LEU A 22 2.56 -6.06 -5.50
N ILE A 23 3.06 -5.54 -4.38
CA ILE A 23 3.12 -6.25 -3.11
C ILE A 23 2.20 -5.52 -2.16
N TYR A 24 1.22 -6.18 -1.56
CA TYR A 24 0.26 -5.52 -0.68
C TYR A 24 -0.02 -6.31 0.58
N HIS A 25 -0.51 -5.59 1.59
CA HIS A 25 -1.03 -6.15 2.83
C HIS A 25 -2.30 -5.42 3.20
N SER A 26 -3.29 -6.16 3.68
CA SER A 26 -4.55 -5.59 4.16
C SER A 26 -4.76 -5.92 5.62
N THR A 27 -5.34 -4.99 6.36
CA THR A 27 -5.71 -5.17 7.76
C THR A 27 -6.98 -4.40 8.07
N ILE A 28 -7.74 -4.86 9.07
CA ILE A 28 -8.87 -4.12 9.64
C ILE A 28 -8.47 -3.27 10.85
N ALA A 29 -7.22 -3.44 11.31
CA ALA A 29 -6.66 -2.67 12.42
C ALA A 29 -6.20 -1.28 11.95
N THR A 30 -5.94 -0.42 12.92
CA THR A 30 -5.31 0.88 12.70
C THR A 30 -3.93 0.70 12.08
N ILE A 31 -3.59 1.52 11.08
CA ILE A 31 -2.25 1.57 10.52
C ILE A 31 -1.33 2.32 11.47
N THR A 32 -0.44 1.59 12.13
CA THR A 32 0.60 2.15 13.00
C THR A 32 1.96 2.13 12.29
N THR A 33 2.98 2.72 12.92
CA THR A 33 4.35 2.64 12.40
C THR A 33 4.81 1.18 12.25
N GLU A 34 4.45 0.33 13.20
CA GLU A 34 4.83 -1.09 13.26
C GLU A 34 4.24 -1.86 12.08
N VAL A 35 2.95 -1.63 11.76
CA VAL A 35 2.30 -2.25 10.59
C VAL A 35 3.01 -1.86 9.29
N VAL A 36 3.47 -0.61 9.18
CA VAL A 36 4.23 -0.14 8.02
C VAL A 36 5.62 -0.80 7.98
N ILE A 37 6.31 -0.89 9.12
CA ILE A 37 7.60 -1.57 9.23
C ILE A 37 7.50 -3.04 8.78
N ASP A 38 6.47 -3.75 9.25
CA ASP A 38 6.23 -5.14 8.86
C ASP A 38 6.00 -5.29 7.35
N ALA A 39 5.32 -4.31 6.73
CA ALA A 39 5.14 -4.28 5.28
C ALA A 39 6.49 -4.13 4.55
N PHE A 40 7.38 -3.25 5.02
CA PHE A 40 8.73 -3.11 4.48
C PHE A 40 9.60 -4.34 4.70
N ASP A 41 9.55 -4.96 5.89
CA ASP A 41 10.31 -6.18 6.17
C ASP A 41 9.88 -7.34 5.23
N ARG A 42 8.59 -7.44 4.90
CA ARG A 42 8.09 -8.36 3.88
C ARG A 42 8.56 -8.00 2.47
N LEU A 43 8.63 -6.72 2.12
CA LEU A 43 9.17 -6.27 0.84
C LEU A 43 10.62 -6.70 0.69
N VAL A 44 11.44 -6.49 1.72
CA VAL A 44 12.84 -6.95 1.75
C VAL A 44 12.89 -8.46 1.54
N ALA A 45 12.10 -9.23 2.29
CA ALA A 45 12.11 -10.70 2.21
C ALA A 45 11.71 -11.25 0.83
N GLN A 46 10.85 -10.54 0.10
CA GLN A 46 10.40 -10.93 -1.25
C GLN A 46 11.27 -10.39 -2.39
N LYS A 47 12.22 -9.50 -2.08
CA LYS A 47 13.14 -8.93 -3.06
C LYS A 47 14.30 -9.92 -3.29
N PRO A 48 14.77 -10.10 -4.54
CA PRO A 48 16.03 -10.81 -4.77
C PRO A 48 17.18 -10.20 -3.94
N PRO A 49 18.07 -11.00 -3.32
CA PRO A 49 19.11 -10.49 -2.41
C PRO A 49 19.97 -9.38 -3.04
N ASP A 50 20.34 -9.53 -4.31
CA ASP A 50 21.24 -8.62 -5.02
C ASP A 50 20.53 -7.39 -5.62
N ALA A 51 19.20 -7.39 -5.69
CA ALA A 51 18.45 -6.30 -6.28
C ALA A 51 18.50 -5.05 -5.37
N PHE A 52 18.69 -3.88 -5.98
CA PHE A 52 18.52 -2.60 -5.30
C PHE A 52 17.11 -2.06 -5.57
N ALA A 53 16.40 -1.64 -4.53
CA ALA A 53 15.06 -1.08 -4.63
C ALA A 53 15.03 0.34 -4.04
N ILE A 54 14.45 1.28 -4.79
CA ILE A 54 14.11 2.61 -4.28
C ILE A 54 12.61 2.62 -4.01
N VAL A 55 12.24 2.85 -2.75
CA VAL A 55 10.86 3.00 -2.33
C VAL A 55 10.59 4.48 -2.13
N VAL A 56 9.67 5.00 -2.94
CA VAL A 56 9.23 6.40 -2.91
C VAL A 56 7.99 6.49 -2.02
N LEU A 57 8.04 7.28 -0.96
CA LEU A 57 6.93 7.49 -0.02
C LEU A 57 6.39 8.92 -0.09
N ASP A 58 5.13 9.07 0.29
CA ASP A 58 4.58 10.38 0.64
C ASP A 58 5.09 10.87 2.01
N ASN A 59 4.66 12.07 2.42
CA ASN A 59 5.08 12.68 3.68
C ASN A 59 4.15 12.34 4.87
N ALA A 60 3.41 11.23 4.82
CA ALA A 60 2.51 10.84 5.90
C ALA A 60 3.25 10.74 7.24
N SER A 61 2.60 11.18 8.33
CA SER A 61 3.22 11.25 9.66
C SER A 61 3.73 9.89 10.16
N ILE A 62 3.06 8.80 9.78
CA ILE A 62 3.46 7.41 10.07
C ILE A 62 4.87 7.07 9.54
N HIS A 63 5.33 7.73 8.49
CA HIS A 63 6.68 7.53 7.92
C HIS A 63 7.74 8.42 8.58
N ARG A 64 7.37 9.27 9.54
CA ARG A 64 8.26 10.26 10.19
C ARG A 64 8.60 9.92 11.64
N SER A 65 8.08 8.82 12.18
CA SER A 65 8.39 8.41 13.55
C SER A 65 9.86 8.03 13.69
N ALA A 66 10.45 8.28 14.87
CA ALA A 66 11.85 7.92 15.13
C ALA A 66 12.12 6.43 14.93
N HIS A 67 11.12 5.58 15.21
CA HIS A 67 11.24 4.14 14.99
C HIS A 67 11.35 3.79 13.50
N PHE A 68 10.52 4.40 12.65
CA PHE A 68 10.61 4.24 11.20
C PHE A 68 11.97 4.72 10.67
N GLN A 69 12.45 5.88 11.15
CA GLN A 69 13.74 6.43 10.73
C GLN A 69 14.92 5.51 11.06
N ARG A 70 14.89 4.81 12.21
CA ARG A 70 15.91 3.80 12.54
C ARG A 70 15.89 2.63 11.55
N LYS A 71 14.71 2.08 11.26
CA LYS A 71 14.55 0.95 10.33
C LYS A 71 14.95 1.30 8.89
N ARG A 72 14.85 2.57 8.47
CA ARG A 72 15.36 3.00 7.15
C ARG A 72 16.84 2.70 6.95
N LEU A 73 17.66 2.78 8.00
CA LEU A 73 19.08 2.44 7.92
C LEU A 73 19.29 0.92 7.74
N ASP A 74 18.53 0.11 8.46
CA ASP A 74 18.57 -1.35 8.33
C ASP A 74 18.17 -1.79 6.91
N TRP A 75 17.10 -1.20 6.38
CA TRP A 75 16.64 -1.46 5.00
C TRP A 75 17.66 -1.00 3.97
N LEU A 76 18.36 0.12 4.19
CA LEU A 76 19.42 0.57 3.29
C LEU A 76 20.56 -0.44 3.21
N ASN A 77 20.97 -1.03 4.34
CA ASN A 77 21.95 -2.11 4.38
C ASN A 77 21.46 -3.37 3.64
N GLN A 78 20.15 -3.54 3.52
CA GLN A 78 19.48 -4.60 2.76
C GLN A 78 19.13 -4.18 1.32
N ARG A 79 19.75 -3.10 0.81
CA ARG A 79 19.58 -2.55 -0.54
C ARG A 79 18.17 -2.03 -0.85
N VAL A 80 17.44 -1.59 0.19
CA VAL A 80 16.15 -0.89 0.06
C VAL A 80 16.32 0.55 0.53
N HIS A 81 16.35 1.48 -0.41
CA HIS A 81 16.51 2.90 -0.11
C HIS A 81 15.15 3.60 -0.11
N VAL A 82 14.79 4.21 1.03
CA VAL A 82 13.55 4.96 1.18
C VAL A 82 13.79 6.44 0.88
N VAL A 83 13.07 6.98 -0.09
CA VAL A 83 13.07 8.41 -0.46
C VAL A 83 11.66 8.99 -0.31
N TYR A 84 11.57 10.30 -0.08
CA TYR A 84 10.29 11.00 0.07
C TYR A 84 10.01 11.85 -1.17
N LEU A 85 8.74 11.89 -1.57
CA LEU A 85 8.25 12.86 -2.55
C LEU A 85 8.35 14.28 -1.99
N SER A 86 8.41 15.25 -2.91
CA SER A 86 8.16 16.65 -2.55
C SER A 86 6.79 16.79 -1.87
N PRO A 87 6.65 17.69 -0.89
CA PRO A 87 5.37 17.96 -0.26
C PRO A 87 4.30 18.31 -1.31
N TYR A 88 3.07 17.83 -1.08
CA TYR A 88 1.88 18.13 -1.90
C TYR A 88 1.94 17.65 -3.36
N SER A 89 2.69 16.58 -3.65
CA SER A 89 2.75 15.96 -4.98
C SER A 89 2.13 14.55 -5.04
N PRO A 90 0.84 14.35 -4.66
CA PRO A 90 0.20 13.04 -4.66
C PRO A 90 0.13 12.40 -6.07
N GLU A 91 0.13 13.20 -7.13
CA GLU A 91 0.20 12.75 -8.52
C GLU A 91 1.49 11.98 -8.86
N LEU A 92 2.56 12.20 -8.09
CA LEU A 92 3.82 11.48 -8.24
C LEU A 92 3.80 10.13 -7.51
N ASN A 93 2.81 9.89 -6.65
CA ASN A 93 2.65 8.60 -5.99
C ASN A 93 1.84 7.65 -6.88
N LEU A 94 2.54 6.82 -7.68
CA LEU A 94 1.93 5.88 -8.64
C LEU A 94 0.86 4.99 -8.02
N ILE A 95 1.00 4.62 -6.74
CA ILE A 95 0.03 3.75 -6.07
C ILE A 95 -1.29 4.45 -5.78
N GLU A 96 -1.32 5.79 -5.71
CA GLU A 96 -2.58 6.54 -5.60
C GLU A 96 -3.43 6.40 -6.86
N ILE A 97 -2.80 6.26 -8.04
CA ILE A 97 -3.50 5.95 -9.29
C ILE A 97 -4.15 4.57 -9.17
N LEU A 98 -3.44 3.59 -8.62
CA LEU A 98 -3.99 2.26 -8.35
C LEU A 98 -5.20 2.34 -7.40
N TRP A 99 -5.08 3.05 -6.29
CA TRP A 99 -6.18 3.20 -5.32
C TRP A 99 -7.39 3.88 -5.92
N ARG A 100 -7.20 4.88 -6.78
CA ARG A 100 -8.29 5.52 -7.53
C ARG A 100 -8.98 4.54 -8.48
N LYS A 101 -8.21 3.77 -9.25
CA LYS A 101 -8.76 2.73 -10.15
C LYS A 101 -9.56 1.69 -9.40
N VAL A 102 -9.03 1.16 -8.29
CA VAL A 102 -9.74 0.18 -7.45
C VAL A 102 -11.08 0.76 -6.98
N LYS A 103 -11.07 1.94 -6.35
CA LYS A 103 -12.26 2.52 -5.71
C LYS A 103 -13.37 2.90 -6.70
N TYR A 104 -12.99 3.48 -7.83
CA TYR A 104 -13.95 4.17 -8.70
C TYR A 104 -14.23 3.46 -10.03
N GLU A 105 -13.39 2.51 -10.43
CA GLU A 105 -13.51 1.87 -11.75
C GLU A 105 -13.62 0.34 -11.67
N TRP A 106 -12.95 -0.31 -10.72
CA TRP A 106 -12.83 -1.78 -10.72
C TRP A 106 -13.70 -2.49 -9.69
N LEU A 107 -14.13 -1.80 -8.63
CA LEU A 107 -15.07 -2.36 -7.67
C LEU A 107 -16.51 -2.22 -8.19
N PRO A 108 -17.26 -3.32 -8.37
CA PRO A 108 -18.67 -3.25 -8.72
C PRO A 108 -19.50 -2.72 -7.54
N LEU A 109 -20.72 -2.23 -7.80
CA LEU A 109 -21.63 -1.76 -6.74
C LEU A 109 -21.92 -2.84 -5.69
N THR A 110 -21.96 -4.12 -6.10
CA THR A 110 -22.16 -5.28 -5.21
C THR A 110 -21.04 -5.43 -4.17
N ALA A 111 -19.86 -4.87 -4.40
CA ALA A 111 -18.78 -4.85 -3.41
C ALA A 111 -19.18 -4.06 -2.15
N TYR A 112 -20.11 -3.11 -2.27
CA TYR A 112 -20.52 -2.24 -1.16
C TYR A 112 -21.72 -2.77 -0.36
N GLU A 113 -22.25 -3.96 -0.68
CA GLU A 113 -23.39 -4.57 0.01
C GLU A 113 -23.08 -4.98 1.46
N SER A 114 -21.83 -5.35 1.75
CA SER A 114 -21.37 -5.69 3.10
C SER A 114 -19.86 -5.51 3.23
N PHE A 115 -19.37 -5.42 4.47
CA PHE A 115 -17.93 -5.33 4.72
C PHE A 115 -17.17 -6.58 4.23
N SER A 116 -17.77 -7.76 4.35
CA SER A 116 -17.17 -8.99 3.80
C SER A 116 -17.09 -8.93 2.29
N SER A 117 -18.18 -8.54 1.61
CA SER A 117 -18.19 -8.38 0.15
C SER A 117 -17.13 -7.39 -0.31
N LEU A 118 -17.00 -6.25 0.39
CA LEU A 118 -15.99 -5.23 0.08
C LEU A 118 -14.59 -5.81 0.17
N LYS A 119 -14.30 -6.51 1.26
CA LYS A 119 -13.00 -7.16 1.48
C LYS A 119 -12.70 -8.16 0.37
N ASP A 120 -13.62 -9.05 0.05
CA ASP A 120 -13.41 -10.10 -0.93
C ASP A 120 -13.17 -9.52 -2.34
N HIS A 121 -13.95 -8.51 -2.74
CA HIS A 121 -13.76 -7.83 -4.02
C HIS A 121 -12.43 -7.06 -4.07
N VAL A 122 -12.04 -6.36 -3.00
CA VAL A 122 -10.73 -5.69 -2.93
C VAL A 122 -9.61 -6.72 -3.08
N HIS A 123 -9.66 -7.84 -2.35
CA HIS A 123 -8.64 -8.89 -2.49
C HIS A 123 -8.59 -9.48 -3.90
N LYS A 124 -9.75 -9.73 -4.51
CA LYS A 124 -9.84 -10.21 -5.90
C LYS A 124 -9.13 -9.24 -6.85
N VAL A 125 -9.48 -7.95 -6.80
CA VAL A 125 -8.88 -6.92 -7.66
C VAL A 125 -7.37 -6.82 -7.47
N LEU A 126 -6.90 -6.77 -6.21
CA LEU A 126 -5.48 -6.63 -5.91
C LEU A 126 -4.66 -7.87 -6.28
N SER A 127 -5.21 -9.07 -6.12
CA SER A 127 -4.57 -10.33 -6.54
C SER A 127 -4.52 -10.51 -8.06
N GLY A 128 -5.51 -9.96 -8.78
CA GLY A 128 -5.55 -9.93 -10.25
C GLY A 128 -4.80 -8.76 -10.88
N TYR A 129 -4.15 -7.89 -10.09
CA TYR A 129 -3.38 -6.77 -10.61
C TYR A 129 -2.11 -7.26 -11.31
N GLY A 130 -1.85 -6.74 -12.51
CA GLY A 130 -0.79 -7.19 -13.41
C GLY A 130 -1.28 -8.21 -14.46
N SER A 131 -2.46 -8.80 -14.28
CA SER A 131 -3.12 -9.67 -15.27
C SER A 131 -4.46 -9.07 -15.72
N GLU A 132 -5.52 -9.29 -14.96
CA GLU A 132 -6.89 -8.84 -15.23
C GLU A 132 -7.04 -7.32 -15.07
N TYR A 133 -6.30 -6.75 -14.12
CA TYR A 133 -6.31 -5.31 -13.83
C TYR A 133 -4.93 -4.72 -14.13
N ARG A 134 -4.88 -3.71 -15.00
CA ARG A 134 -3.61 -3.09 -15.42
C ARG A 134 -3.74 -1.58 -15.49
N ILE A 135 -2.63 -0.91 -15.19
CA ILE A 135 -2.45 0.52 -15.39
C ILE A 135 -1.21 0.69 -16.24
N THR A 136 -1.36 1.39 -17.36
CA THR A 136 -0.22 1.83 -18.16
C THR A 136 0.23 3.19 -17.64
N PHE A 137 1.40 3.24 -17.04
CA PHE A 137 2.06 4.48 -16.67
C PHE A 137 2.83 4.99 -17.89
N LEU A 138 2.25 5.95 -18.62
CA LEU A 138 2.89 6.62 -19.75
C LEU A 138 4.14 7.39 -19.31
#